data_AF-A0A660N1F8-F1
#
_entry.id   AF-A0A660N1F8-F1
#
_cell.length_a   1.000
_cell.length_b   1.000
_cell.length_c   1.000
_cell.angle_alpha   90.00
_cell.angle_beta   90.00
_cell.angle_gamma   90.00
#
_symmetry.space_group_name_H-M   'P 1'
#
loop_
_entity.id
_entity.type
_entity.pdbx_description
1 polymer ?
#
loop_
_entity_poly.entity_id
_entity_poly.type
_entity_poly.pdbx_seq_one_letter_code
_entity_poly.pdbx_strand_id
1 'polypeptide(L)' 'MQLPTEIRISSARDALTLSYGDLQHTLDAEFLRVYSPSAEVRGHGRGQEKLQTGKRGVLIE' A
#
# COMPACT_ATOMS: atom_id res chain seq x y z
N MET A 1 -17.45 2.08 8.23
CA MET A 1 -15.99 2.02 8.03
C MET A 1 -15.36 2.12 9.40
N GLN A 2 -14.58 1.12 9.78
CA GLN A 2 -13.81 1.16 11.02
C GLN A 2 -12.49 1.87 10.70
N LEU A 3 -12.19 2.96 11.43
CA LEU A 3 -10.91 3.66 11.30
C LEU A 3 -9.83 2.84 11.99
N PRO A 4 -8.60 2.79 11.44
CA PRO A 4 -7.49 2.17 12.14
C PRO A 4 -7.24 2.92 13.44
N THR A 5 -7.03 2.18 14.53
CA THR A 5 -6.62 2.71 15.83
C THR A 5 -5.15 3.10 15.83
N GLU A 6 -4.33 2.49 14.96
CA GLU A 6 -2.92 2.83 14.83
C GLU A 6 -2.40 2.58 13.41
N ILE A 7 -1.44 3.41 12.99
CA ILE A 7 -0.70 3.27 11.73
C ILE A 7 0.79 3.36 12.06
N ARG A 8 1.55 2.30 11.79
CA ARG A 8 3.00 2.25 12.00
C ARG A 8 3.73 1.86 10.72
N ILE A 9 4.84 2.52 10.46
CA ILE A 9 5.76 2.16 9.38
C ILE A 9 6.90 1.33 9.99
N SER A 10 7.32 0.26 9.32
CA SER A 10 8.49 -0.52 9.74
C SER A 10 9.75 0.36 9.75
N SER A 11 10.73 0.06 10.61
CA SER A 11 11.97 0.84 10.65
C SER A 11 12.75 0.80 9.32
N ALA A 12 12.63 -0.29 8.56
CA ALA A 12 13.18 -0.43 7.23
C ALA A 12 12.35 0.27 6.14
N ARG A 13 11.16 0.79 6.48
CA ARG A 13 10.20 1.46 5.58
C ARG A 13 9.68 0.59 4.43
N ASP A 14 9.84 -0.72 4.56
CA ASP A 14 9.42 -1.73 3.59
C ASP A 14 7.99 -2.24 3.84
N ALA A 15 7.36 -1.89 4.96
CA ALA A 15 6.00 -2.30 5.29
C ALA A 15 5.24 -1.27 6.16
N LEU A 16 3.92 -1.26 6.02
CA LEU A 16 2.97 -0.50 6.83
C LEU A 16 2.13 -1.47 7.65
N THR A 17 2.04 -1.23 8.95
CA THR A 17 1.15 -1.96 9.86
C THR A 17 -0.04 -1.08 10.23
N LEU A 18 -1.23 -1.61 10.03
CA LEU A 18 -2.51 -1.02 10.39
C LEU A 18 -3.13 -1.85 11.51
N SER A 19 -3.51 -1.20 12.61
CA SER A 19 -4.20 -1.83 13.73
C SER A 19 -5.65 -1.36 13.77
N TYR A 20 -6.59 -2.28 13.97
CA TYR A 20 -8.03 -2.08 14.06
C TYR A 20 -8.55 -2.75 15.33
N GLY A 21 -8.35 -2.12 16.49
CA GLY A 21 -8.62 -2.76 17.78
C GLY A 21 -7.69 -3.97 17.97
N ASP A 22 -8.25 -5.16 18.09
CA ASP A 22 -7.50 -6.42 18.28
C ASP A 22 -6.96 -7.03 16.96
N LEU A 23 -7.32 -6.46 15.81
CA LEU A 23 -6.87 -6.94 14.50
C LEU A 23 -5.67 -6.13 14.02
N GLN A 24 -4.65 -6.80 13.51
CA GLN A 24 -3.46 -6.17 12.94
C GLN A 24 -3.23 -6.69 11.52
N HIS A 25 -2.94 -5.77 10.61
CA HIS A 25 -2.62 -6.07 9.21
C HIS A 25 -1.30 -5.41 8.84
N THR A 26 -0.39 -6.20 8.30
CA THR A 26 0.88 -5.68 7.75
C THR A 26 0.82 -5.78 6.23
N LEU A 27 1.12 -4.66 5.57
CA LEU A 27 1.08 -4.48 4.14
C LEU A 27 2.46 -4.06 3.65
N ASP A 28 3.03 -4.83 2.73
CA ASP A 28 4.33 -4.48 2.15
C ASP A 28 4.24 -3.21 1.30
N ALA A 29 5.31 -2.43 1.29
CA ALA A 29 5.44 -1.22 0.48
C ALA A 29 5.25 -1.51 -1.02
N GLU A 30 5.72 -2.68 -1.48
CA GLU A 30 5.49 -3.16 -2.84
C GLU A 30 4.00 -3.32 -3.15
N PHE A 31 3.28 -3.98 -2.23
CA PHE A 31 1.84 -4.18 -2.35
C PHE A 31 1.10 -2.84 -2.40
N LEU A 32 1.43 -1.91 -1.50
CA LEU A 32 0.83 -0.57 -1.46
C LEU A 32 1.09 0.22 -2.75
N ARG A 33 2.28 0.09 -3.36
CA ARG A 33 2.63 0.81 -4.59
C ARG A 33 2.00 0.18 -5.83
N VAL A 34 1.92 -1.14 -5.89
CA VAL A 34 1.30 -1.88 -7.00
C VAL A 34 -0.23 -1.74 -7.00
N TYR A 35 -0.87 -1.75 -5.84
CA TYR A 35 -2.33 -1.63 -5.70
C TYR A 35 -2.82 -0.21 -5.38
N SER A 36 -1.93 0.78 -5.52
CA SER A 36 -2.25 2.17 -5.19
C SER A 36 -3.50 2.65 -5.94
N PRO A 37 -4.42 3.36 -5.26
CA PRO A 37 -5.60 3.94 -5.89
C PRO A 37 -5.30 5.15 -6.79
N SER A 38 -4.03 5.56 -6.90
CA SER A 38 -3.62 6.67 -7.76
C SER A 38 -3.89 6.43 -9.25
N ALA A 39 -4.20 7.51 -9.96
CA ALA A 39 -4.42 7.50 -11.41
C ALA A 39 -3.22 6.98 -12.21
N GLU A 40 -2.01 7.11 -11.67
CA GLU A 40 -0.77 6.57 -12.24
C GLU A 40 -0.78 5.03 -12.34
N VAL A 41 -1.54 4.36 -11.47
CA VAL A 41 -1.62 2.90 -11.39
C VAL A 41 -2.91 2.39 -12.05
N ARG A 42 -4.06 2.95 -11.66
CA ARG A 42 -5.37 2.48 -12.15
C ARG A 42 -5.75 3.03 -13.53
N GLY A 43 -5.07 4.07 -13.99
CA GLY A 43 -5.51 4.86 -15.14
C GLY A 43 -6.82 5.60 -14.83
N HIS A 44 -7.23 6.49 -15.74
CA HIS A 44 -8.45 7.29 -15.56
C HIS A 44 -9.74 6.58 -16.03
N GLY A 45 -9.67 5.30 -16.42
CA GLY A 45 -10.82 4.55 -16.91
C GLY A 45 -10.62 3.02 -16.88
N ARG A 46 -11.73 2.27 -16.91
CA ARG A 46 -11.72 0.79 -16.91
C ARG A 46 -10.86 0.27 -18.08
N GLY A 47 -9.85 -0.54 -17.79
CA GLY A 47 -8.92 -1.09 -18.77
C GLY A 47 -7.67 -0.23 -19.08
N GLN A 48 -7.49 0.91 -18.41
CA GLN A 48 -6.24 1.69 -18.46
C GLN A 48 -5.26 1.33 -17.33
N GLU A 49 -5.53 0.25 -16.60
CA GLU A 49 -4.66 -0.25 -15.54
C GLU A 49 -3.31 -0.65 -16.15
N LYS A 50 -2.25 0.01 -15.71
CA LYS A 50 -0.89 -0.31 -16.17
C LYS A 50 -0.30 -1.34 -15.24
N LEU A 51 0.18 -2.45 -15.80
CA LEU A 51 0.99 -3.42 -15.07
C LEU A 51 2.19 -2.71 -14.45
N GLN A 52 2.25 -2.69 -13.12
CA GLN A 52 3.37 -2.07 -12.41
C GLN A 52 4.52 -3.06 -12.34
N THR A 53 5.57 -2.81 -13.11
CA THR A 53 6.83 -3.57 -13.06
C THR A 53 7.93 -2.76 -12.38
N GLY A 54 8.93 -3.43 -11.80
CA GLY A 54 10.08 -2.76 -11.19
C GLY A 54 9.80 -2.05 -9.86
N LYS A 55 8.75 -2.48 -9.13
CA LYS A 55 8.43 -1.96 -7.78
C LYS A 55 9.07 -2.78 -6.65
N ARG A 56 9.92 -3.74 -7.00
CA ARG A 56 10.62 -4.60 -6.03
C ARG A 56 11.56 -3.77 -5.16
N GLY A 57 11.42 -3.87 -3.84
CA GLY A 57 12.22 -3.09 -2.88
C GLY A 57 11.86 -1.61 -2.81
N VAL A 58 10.66 -1.20 -3.23
CA VAL A 58 10.19 0.18 -3.00
C VAL A 58 9.98 0.40 -1.50
N LEU A 59 10.35 1.59 -1.01
CA LEU A 59 10.19 1.97 0.39
C LEU A 59 9.14 3.08 0.52
N ILE A 60 8.60 3.24 1.73
CA ILE A 60 7.67 4.31 2.10
C ILE A 60 8.49 5.56 2.45
N GLU A 61 8.23 6.67 1.76
CA GLU A 61 8.91 7.97 1.96
C GLU A 61 8.16 8.92 2.90
#